data_AF-A0AA37Q3L8-F1
#
_entry.id   AF-A0AA37Q3L8-F1
#
_cell.length_a   1.000
_cell.length_b   1.000
_cell.length_c   1.000
_cell.angle_alpha   90.00
_cell.angle_beta   90.00
_cell.angle_gamma   90.00
#
_symmetry.space_group_name_H-M   'P 1'
#
loop_
_entity.id
_entity.type
_entity.pdbx_description
1 polymer ?
#
loop_
_entity_poly.entity_id
_entity_poly.type
_entity_poly.pdbx_seq_one_letter_code
_entity_poly.pdbx_strand_id
1 'polypeptide(L)'
;MATTAQLDAEALYSARSGAEYEQVRSDRRLAYEYLPTDDEHWQLAFGAQRELARQGRHRAVGMADLLISVLAVSHGLVVLHYDADFEVAADVLPLEHRWVVERGSLDQNPGEGY
;
A
#
# COMPACT_ATOMS: atom_id res chain seq x y z
N MET A 1 -4.28 5.20 -13.25
CA MET A 1 -3.75 4.72 -11.95
C MET A 1 -4.28 5.66 -10.88
N ALA A 2 -4.47 5.16 -9.67
CA ALA A 2 -5.04 5.93 -8.57
C ALA A 2 -4.06 6.02 -7.40
N THR A 3 -4.31 6.94 -6.49
CA THR A 3 -3.56 7.10 -5.24
C THR A 3 -4.51 7.36 -4.07
N THR A 4 -3.98 7.26 -2.86
CA THR A 4 -4.69 7.46 -1.60
C THR A 4 -3.89 8.43 -0.73
N ALA A 5 -4.51 8.96 0.32
CA ALA A 5 -3.79 9.83 1.26
C ALA A 5 -2.54 9.16 1.85
N GLN A 6 -2.58 7.84 2.08
CA GLN A 6 -1.47 7.07 2.62
C GLN A 6 -0.30 6.97 1.63
N LEU A 7 -0.58 6.61 0.37
CA LEU A 7 0.44 6.52 -0.68
C LEU A 7 1.06 7.89 -1.01
N ASP A 8 0.24 8.96 -0.96
CA ASP A 8 0.74 10.32 -1.09
C ASP A 8 1.62 10.72 0.11
N ALA A 9 1.22 10.38 1.34
CA ALA A 9 2.01 10.66 2.53
C ALA A 9 3.41 10.01 2.47
N GLU A 10 3.50 8.75 2.05
CA GLU A 10 4.77 8.03 1.88
C GLU A 10 5.66 8.66 0.81
N ALA A 11 5.10 8.99 -0.35
CA ALA A 11 5.84 9.64 -1.43
C ALA A 11 6.35 11.02 -1.00
N LEU A 12 5.51 11.80 -0.31
CA LEU A 12 5.87 13.13 0.18
C LEU A 12 6.90 13.08 1.30
N TYR A 13 6.81 12.11 2.20
CA TYR A 13 7.79 11.89 3.28
C TYR A 13 9.17 11.51 2.73
N SER A 14 9.22 10.87 1.56
CA SER A 14 10.47 10.46 0.91
C SER A 14 11.24 11.61 0.26
N ALA A 15 10.63 12.79 0.11
CA ALA A 15 11.30 13.97 -0.45
C ALA A 15 12.44 14.44 0.47
N ARG A 16 13.58 14.78 -0.12
CA ARG A 16 14.81 15.16 0.60
C ARG A 16 14.97 16.67 0.77
N SER A 17 14.03 17.46 0.25
CA SER A 17 14.01 18.92 0.38
C SER A 17 12.59 19.47 0.19
N GLY A 18 12.36 20.72 0.61
CA GLY A 18 11.08 21.39 0.37
C GLY A 18 10.76 21.60 -1.11
N ALA A 19 11.78 21.85 -1.96
CA ALA A 19 11.57 21.98 -3.40
C ALA A 19 11.16 20.64 -4.04
N GLU A 20 11.81 19.55 -3.64
CA GLU A 20 11.44 18.20 -4.07
C GLU A 20 10.05 17.80 -3.59
N TYR A 21 9.67 18.17 -2.36
CA TYR A 21 8.33 17.93 -1.81
C TYR A 21 7.24 18.55 -2.68
N GLU A 22 7.39 19.83 -3.05
CA GLU A 22 6.40 20.50 -3.90
C GLU A 22 6.36 19.91 -5.31
N GLN A 23 7.51 19.51 -5.85
CA GLN A 23 7.58 18.82 -7.14
C GLN A 23 6.83 17.49 -7.10
N VAL A 24 7.14 16.62 -6.12
CA VAL A 24 6.44 15.33 -5.92
C VAL A 24 4.95 15.54 -5.74
N ARG A 25 4.54 16.52 -4.92
CA ARG A 25 3.14 16.85 -4.69
C ARG A 25 2.42 17.26 -5.98
N SER A 26 3.05 18.08 -6.81
CA SER A 26 2.51 18.52 -8.09
C SER A 26 2.39 17.34 -9.07
N ASP A 27 3.45 16.56 -9.22
CA ASP A 27 3.51 15.46 -10.18
C ASP A 27 2.46 14.38 -9.87
N ARG A 28 2.29 14.04 -8.59
CA ARG A 28 1.30 13.06 -8.16
C ARG A 28 -0.14 13.50 -8.43
N ARG A 29 -0.44 14.78 -8.19
CA ARG A 29 -1.78 15.36 -8.50
C ARG A 29 -2.11 15.33 -9.99
N LEU A 30 -1.10 15.40 -10.85
CA LEU A 30 -1.26 15.31 -12.30
C LEU A 30 -1.34 13.87 -12.80
N ALA A 31 -0.62 12.95 -12.16
CA ALA A 31 -0.47 11.57 -12.62
C ALA A 31 -1.56 10.61 -12.11
N TYR A 32 -2.16 10.87 -10.94
CA TYR A 32 -3.03 9.92 -10.27
C TYR A 32 -4.40 10.51 -9.93
N GLU A 33 -5.44 9.68 -10.09
CA GLU A 33 -6.74 9.94 -9.50
C GLU A 33 -6.67 9.74 -7.98
N TYR A 34 -7.12 10.72 -7.21
CA TYR A 34 -7.14 10.64 -5.75
C TYR A 34 -8.39 9.94 -5.25
N LEU A 35 -8.22 8.86 -4.48
CA LEU A 35 -9.30 8.13 -3.82
C LEU A 35 -9.43 8.63 -2.37
N PRO A 36 -10.54 9.29 -2.01
CA PRO A 36 -10.77 9.74 -0.64
C PRO A 36 -10.82 8.57 0.35
N THR A 37 -10.16 8.74 1.49
CA THR A 37 -10.27 7.81 2.61
C THR A 37 -11.29 8.34 3.62
N ASP A 38 -12.50 7.81 3.52
CA ASP A 38 -13.57 8.04 4.51
C ASP A 38 -13.50 7.08 5.70
N ASP A 39 -14.24 7.39 6.79
CA ASP A 39 -14.26 6.59 8.02
C ASP A 39 -14.71 5.14 7.78
N GLU A 40 -15.61 4.91 6.82
CA GLU A 40 -16.04 3.55 6.46
C GLU A 40 -14.87 2.66 6.01
N HIS A 41 -13.88 3.22 5.31
CA HIS A 41 -12.68 2.49 4.90
C HIS A 41 -11.83 2.09 6.11
N TRP A 42 -11.76 2.95 7.14
CA TRP A 42 -11.11 2.61 8.39
C TRP A 42 -11.84 1.47 9.13
N GLN A 43 -13.18 1.52 9.19
CA GLN A 43 -13.95 0.44 9.82
C GLN A 43 -13.76 -0.90 9.11
N LEU A 44 -13.71 -0.90 7.77
CA LEU A 44 -13.41 -2.09 6.98
C LEU A 44 -11.98 -2.60 7.23
N ALA A 45 -10.99 -1.70 7.31
CA ALA A 45 -9.60 -2.07 7.59
C ALA A 45 -9.44 -2.67 9.00
N PHE A 46 -10.11 -2.11 10.01
CA PHE A 46 -10.18 -2.73 11.34
C PHE A 46 -10.89 -4.07 11.32
N GLY A 47 -11.90 -4.25 10.48
CA GLY A 47 -12.55 -5.54 10.23
C GLY A 47 -11.56 -6.59 9.71
N ALA A 48 -10.77 -6.24 8.69
CA ALA A 48 -9.73 -7.11 8.13
C ALA A 48 -8.63 -7.43 9.17
N GLN A 49 -8.16 -6.43 9.90
CA GLN A 49 -7.18 -6.63 10.98
C GLN A 49 -7.73 -7.55 12.08
N ARG A 50 -9.01 -7.39 12.43
CA ARG A 50 -9.69 -8.25 13.40
C ARG A 50 -9.76 -9.69 12.91
N GLU A 51 -9.98 -9.93 11.61
CA GLU A 51 -9.94 -11.29 11.05
C GLU A 51 -8.53 -11.89 11.15
N LEU A 52 -7.48 -11.13 10.79
CA LEU A 52 -6.10 -11.54 11.03
C LEU A 52 -5.83 -11.81 12.52
N ALA A 53 -6.39 -11.00 13.44
CA ALA A 53 -6.25 -11.19 14.87
C ALA A 53 -6.82 -12.53 15.36
N ARG A 54 -7.97 -12.95 14.82
CA ARG A 54 -8.58 -14.25 15.13
C ARG A 54 -7.68 -15.42 14.73
N GLN A 55 -6.80 -15.21 13.77
CA GLN A 55 -5.81 -16.16 13.29
C GLN A 55 -4.43 -15.99 13.98
N GLY A 56 -4.29 -15.08 14.93
CA GLY A 56 -3.01 -14.75 15.58
C GLY A 56 -2.06 -13.89 14.73
N ARG A 57 -2.55 -13.33 13.62
CA ARG A 57 -1.77 -12.64 12.57
C ARG A 57 -1.98 -11.12 12.54
N HIS A 58 -2.56 -10.51 13.57
CA HIS A 58 -2.90 -9.07 13.59
C HIS A 58 -1.74 -8.09 13.34
N ARG A 59 -0.49 -8.54 13.47
CA ARG A 59 0.73 -7.75 13.20
C ARG A 59 1.43 -8.13 11.88
N ALA A 60 0.85 -9.07 11.13
CA ALA A 60 1.42 -9.55 9.87
C ALA A 60 1.18 -8.59 8.70
N VAL A 61 0.30 -7.59 8.88
CA VAL A 61 0.02 -6.54 7.88
C VAL A 61 -0.10 -5.21 8.61
N GLY A 62 0.56 -4.18 8.10
CA GLY A 62 0.41 -2.82 8.57
C GLY A 62 -1.01 -2.27 8.36
N MET A 63 -1.47 -1.36 9.24
CA MET A 63 -2.78 -0.70 9.03
C MET A 63 -2.82 0.13 7.74
N ALA A 64 -1.67 0.67 7.30
CA ALA A 64 -1.53 1.37 6.03
C ALA A 64 -1.89 0.46 4.84
N ASP A 65 -1.30 -0.74 4.78
CA ASP A 65 -1.54 -1.69 3.69
C ASP A 65 -2.95 -2.28 3.74
N LEU A 66 -3.51 -2.51 4.92
CA LEU A 66 -4.92 -2.89 5.06
C LEU A 66 -5.86 -1.79 4.53
N LEU A 67 -5.55 -0.52 4.81
CA LEU A 67 -6.36 0.60 4.33
C LEU A 67 -6.26 0.78 2.80
N ILE A 68 -5.05 0.64 2.24
CA ILE A 68 -4.83 0.62 0.78
C ILE A 68 -5.61 -0.54 0.14
N SER A 69 -5.56 -1.73 0.76
CA SER A 69 -6.26 -2.92 0.28
C SER A 69 -7.77 -2.73 0.29
N VAL A 70 -8.34 -2.15 1.34
CA VAL A 70 -9.77 -1.83 1.43
C VAL A 70 -10.19 -0.83 0.35
N LEU A 71 -9.40 0.22 0.12
CA LEU A 71 -9.69 1.18 -0.95
C LEU A 71 -9.65 0.52 -2.32
N ALA A 72 -8.66 -0.34 -2.58
CA ALA A 72 -8.59 -1.09 -3.83
C ALA A 72 -9.82 -1.99 -4.04
N VAL A 73 -10.22 -2.74 -3.01
CA VAL A 73 -11.44 -3.57 -3.06
C VAL A 73 -12.69 -2.72 -3.30
N SER A 74 -12.84 -1.59 -2.58
CA SER A 74 -14.03 -0.74 -2.66
C SER A 74 -14.20 -0.09 -4.04
N HIS A 75 -13.10 0.15 -4.75
CA HIS A 75 -13.07 0.74 -6.09
C HIS A 75 -12.87 -0.27 -7.22
N GLY A 76 -12.79 -1.57 -6.94
CA GLY A 76 -12.57 -2.60 -7.96
C GLY A 76 -11.21 -2.48 -8.66
N LEU A 77 -10.16 -2.12 -7.92
CA LEU A 77 -8.81 -1.91 -8.42
C LEU A 77 -7.87 -3.05 -8.06
N VAL A 78 -6.82 -3.20 -8.85
CA VAL A 78 -5.71 -4.12 -8.58
C VAL A 78 -4.57 -3.36 -7.90
N VAL A 79 -4.09 -3.85 -6.76
CA VAL A 79 -2.89 -3.30 -6.11
C VAL A 79 -1.64 -3.82 -6.81
N LEU A 80 -0.80 -2.91 -7.33
CA LEU A 80 0.54 -3.24 -7.82
C LEU A 80 1.55 -2.98 -6.70
N HIS A 81 2.29 -4.01 -6.30
CA HIS A 81 3.15 -3.94 -5.11
C HIS A 81 4.47 -4.70 -5.26
N TYR A 82 5.39 -4.44 -4.33
CA TYR A 82 6.55 -5.29 -4.05
C TYR A 82 6.68 -5.51 -2.53
N ASP A 83 5.56 -5.90 -1.92
CA ASP A 83 5.44 -6.11 -0.47
C ASP A 83 4.56 -7.34 -0.20
N ALA A 84 5.06 -8.28 0.61
CA ALA A 84 4.34 -9.52 0.92
C ALA A 84 3.09 -9.29 1.78
N ASP A 85 2.98 -8.13 2.43
CA ASP A 85 1.82 -7.75 3.25
C ASP A 85 0.51 -7.78 2.46
N PHE A 86 0.54 -7.44 1.15
CA PHE A 86 -0.65 -7.51 0.29
C PHE A 86 -1.07 -8.96 -0.04
N GLU A 87 -0.15 -9.91 -0.04
CA GLU A 87 -0.51 -11.34 -0.15
C GLU A 87 -1.24 -11.78 1.11
N VAL A 88 -0.77 -11.36 2.28
CA VAL A 88 -1.41 -11.66 3.57
C VAL A 88 -2.77 -10.96 3.69
N ALA A 89 -2.89 -9.73 3.20
CA ALA A 89 -4.16 -9.00 3.18
C ALA A 89 -5.22 -9.72 2.31
N ALA A 90 -4.81 -10.34 1.21
CA ALA A 90 -5.69 -11.12 0.32
C ALA A 90 -6.25 -12.40 0.98
N ASP A 91 -5.71 -12.86 2.11
CA ASP A 91 -6.30 -13.96 2.88
C ASP A 91 -7.59 -13.55 3.60
N VAL A 92 -7.80 -12.25 3.84
CA VAL A 92 -8.93 -11.71 4.64
C VAL A 92 -9.79 -10.69 3.90
N LEU A 93 -9.36 -10.26 2.71
CA LEU A 93 -10.06 -9.37 1.82
C LEU A 93 -10.12 -9.99 0.41
N PRO A 94 -11.16 -9.71 -0.39
CA PRO A 94 -11.22 -10.12 -1.80
C PRO A 94 -10.31 -9.22 -2.65
N LEU A 95 -9.06 -9.07 -2.24
CA LEU A 95 -8.09 -8.17 -2.83
C LEU A 95 -7.50 -8.77 -4.11
N GLU A 96 -7.64 -8.06 -5.22
CA GLU A 96 -6.81 -8.32 -6.39
C GLU A 96 -5.48 -7.59 -6.25
N HIS A 97 -4.37 -8.33 -6.31
CA HIS A 97 -3.03 -7.78 -6.22
C HIS A 97 -2.08 -8.43 -7.22
N ARG A 98 -1.02 -7.71 -7.60
CA ARG A 98 0.06 -8.21 -8.47
C ARG A 98 1.41 -7.66 -8.03
N TRP A 99 2.39 -8.53 -8.03
CA TRP A 99 3.79 -8.14 -7.89
C TRP A 99 4.24 -7.34 -9.13
N VAL A 100 4.93 -6.21 -8.93
CA VAL A 100 5.46 -5.38 -10.05
C VAL A 100 6.56 -6.10 -10.83
N VAL A 101 7.33 -6.95 -10.15
CA VAL A 101 8.33 -7.89 -10.68
C VAL A 101 8.30 -9.15 -9.82
N GLU A 102 8.95 -10.24 -10.25
CA GLU A 102 8.96 -11.49 -9.48
C GLU A 102 9.45 -11.28 -8.04
N ARG A 103 8.76 -11.89 -7.08
CA ARG A 103 9.13 -11.83 -5.66
C ARG A 103 10.57 -12.30 -5.45
N GLY A 104 11.36 -11.53 -4.70
CA GLY A 104 12.77 -11.83 -4.42
C GLY A 104 13.75 -11.34 -5.49
N SER A 105 13.27 -10.82 -6.63
CA SER A 105 14.15 -10.35 -7.71
C SER A 105 14.88 -9.03 -7.40
N LEU A 106 14.34 -8.19 -6.52
CA LEU A 106 14.95 -6.92 -6.10
C LEU A 106 15.72 -7.04 -4.77
N ASP A 107 15.74 -8.22 -4.16
CA ASP A 107 16.36 -8.46 -2.84
C ASP A 107 17.88 -8.68 -2.96
N GLN A 108 18.45 -8.55 -4.17
CA GLN A 108 19.88 -8.73 -4.41
C GLN A 108 20.68 -7.60 -3.79
N ASN A 109 21.46 -7.96 -2.77
CA ASN A 109 22.50 -7.15 -2.17
C ASN A 109 23.82 -7.43 -2.91
N PRO A 110 24.38 -6.52 -3.73
CA PRO A 110 25.68 -6.71 -4.37
C PRO A 110 26.82 -6.41 -3.38
N GLY A 111 26.89 -7.15 -2.27
CA GLY A 111 27.68 -6.77 -1.10
C GLY A 111 28.50 -7.85 -0.39
N GLU A 112 28.58 -9.08 -0.89
CA GLU A 112 29.52 -10.09 -0.35
C GLU A 112 30.26 -10.79 -1.48
N GLY A 113 31.45 -10.28 -1.81
CA GLY A 113 32.32 -10.92 -2.80
C GLY A 113 33.42 -10.04 -3.39
N TYR A 114 34.27 -9.42 -2.56
CA TYR A 114 35.73 -9.38 -2.75
C TYR A 114 36.43 -8.82 -1.51
#